data_AF-A0A821Q9F1-F1
#
_entry.id   AF-A0A821Q9F1-F1
#
_cell.length_a   1.000
_cell.length_b   1.000
_cell.length_c   1.000
_cell.angle_alpha   90.00
_cell.angle_beta   90.00
_cell.angle_gamma   90.00
#
_symmetry.space_group_name_H-M   'P 1'
#
loop_
_entity.id
_entity.type
_entity.pdbx_description
1 polymer ?
#
loop_
_entity_poly.entity_id
_entity_poly.type
_entity_poly.pdbx_seq_one_letter_code
_entity_poly.pdbx_strand_id
1 'polypeptide(L)'
;MVAKGLRDRRSTSSTTNTNSSTKRRISSNTHEKKKIVKPLGICSFCMGDEDKNANNVPEDMISCSECGNCGHPSCLKYSDKLIQKIKTIRWQCLDCKRCVVCNEADDSV
;
A
#
# COMPACT_ATOMS: atom_id res chain seq x y z
N MET A 1 -47.80 -23.94 7.58
CA MET A 1 -47.57 -24.62 8.88
C MET A 1 -46.49 -25.70 8.67
N VAL A 2 -45.68 -25.94 9.69
CA VAL A 2 -44.24 -26.30 9.65
C VAL A 2 -44.00 -27.80 9.94
N ALA A 3 -42.98 -28.42 9.33
CA ALA A 3 -42.05 -29.41 9.93
C ALA A 3 -41.05 -29.91 8.85
N LYS A 4 -39.72 -29.65 8.87
CA LYS A 4 -38.59 -30.06 9.74
C LYS A 4 -38.01 -31.47 9.47
N GLY A 5 -36.74 -31.47 9.03
CA GLY A 5 -35.71 -32.51 9.26
C GLY A 5 -35.31 -33.32 8.01
N LEU A 6 -34.08 -33.80 7.79
CA LEU A 6 -32.77 -33.77 8.45
C LEU A 6 -31.73 -34.25 7.38
N ARG A 7 -30.44 -34.04 7.65
CA ARG A 7 -29.25 -34.25 6.78
C ARG A 7 -28.99 -35.74 6.46
N ASP A 8 -28.30 -36.07 5.35
CA ASP A 8 -26.88 -36.49 5.27
C ASP A 8 -26.60 -36.99 3.83
N ARG A 9 -25.41 -37.17 3.23
CA ARG A 9 -23.99 -36.80 3.42
C ARG A 9 -23.24 -37.44 2.22
N ARG A 10 -22.08 -36.88 1.85
CA ARG A 10 -20.94 -37.46 1.07
C ARG A 10 -20.86 -37.10 -0.41
N SER A 11 -19.71 -36.88 -1.04
CA SER A 11 -18.38 -36.28 -0.74
C SER A 11 -17.56 -36.49 -2.02
N THR A 12 -16.94 -35.44 -2.56
CA THR A 12 -15.71 -35.52 -3.38
C THR A 12 -14.89 -34.25 -3.10
N SER A 13 -14.17 -34.15 -1.98
CA SER A 13 -12.73 -34.45 -1.81
C SER A 13 -11.82 -34.09 -3.00
N SER A 14 -11.15 -32.94 -2.87
CA SER A 14 -9.74 -32.68 -3.17
C SER A 14 -9.34 -31.53 -2.21
N THR A 15 -8.81 -31.78 -0.99
CA THR A 15 -7.42 -32.14 -0.62
C THR A 15 -6.46 -31.09 -1.22
N THR A 16 -5.68 -30.26 -0.51
CA THR A 16 -5.14 -30.16 0.87
C THR A 16 -4.48 -28.77 0.99
N ASN A 17 -4.68 -28.03 2.09
CA ASN A 17 -3.77 -27.93 3.25
C ASN A 17 -2.53 -27.03 3.03
N THR A 18 -2.42 -25.91 3.77
CA THR A 18 -1.54 -25.74 4.95
C THR A 18 -1.44 -24.26 5.33
N ASN A 19 -1.69 -23.96 6.62
CA ASN A 19 -1.23 -22.76 7.30
C ASN A 19 0.29 -22.58 7.12
N SER A 20 0.77 -21.35 6.93
CA SER A 20 1.85 -20.78 7.76
C SER A 20 2.33 -19.44 7.21
N SER A 21 2.38 -18.48 8.12
CA SER A 21 3.09 -17.21 8.05
C SER A 21 4.44 -17.33 7.34
N THR A 22 4.71 -16.50 6.32
CA THR A 22 6.08 -16.12 5.99
C THR A 22 6.14 -14.65 5.58
N LYS A 23 6.87 -13.91 6.41
CA LYS A 23 7.36 -12.55 6.20
C LYS A 23 7.76 -12.34 4.74
N ARG A 24 7.24 -11.29 4.09
CA ARG A 24 7.96 -10.68 2.97
C ARG A 24 9.10 -9.84 3.54
N ARG A 25 10.20 -10.53 3.90
CA ARG A 25 11.52 -9.91 3.99
C ARG A 25 12.06 -9.80 2.57
N ILE A 26 12.23 -8.57 2.09
CA ILE A 26 13.17 -8.29 1.00
C ILE A 26 14.17 -7.30 1.58
N SER A 27 15.08 -7.85 2.40
CA SER A 27 16.38 -7.23 2.65
C SER A 27 17.31 -7.75 1.56
N SER A 28 17.50 -6.95 0.51
CA SER A 28 18.59 -7.14 -0.43
C SER A 28 19.28 -5.79 -0.56
N ASN A 29 20.26 -5.58 0.33
CA ASN A 29 21.23 -4.51 0.22
C ASN A 29 22.26 -4.93 -0.83
N THR A 30 21.93 -4.68 -2.10
CA THR A 30 22.89 -4.67 -3.21
C THR A 30 22.86 -3.27 -3.78
N HIS A 31 24.03 -2.60 -3.83
CA HIS A 31 24.25 -1.33 -4.52
C HIS A 31 23.91 -1.49 -6.01
N GLU A 32 22.62 -1.44 -6.34
CA GLU A 32 22.11 -1.49 -7.70
C GLU A 32 21.68 -0.08 -8.12
N LYS A 33 22.00 0.30 -9.36
CA LYS A 33 21.46 1.48 -10.06
C LYS A 33 20.02 1.73 -9.63
N LYS A 34 19.75 2.91 -9.06
CA LYS A 34 18.45 3.30 -8.51
C LYS A 34 17.35 3.09 -9.57
N LYS A 35 16.67 1.93 -9.50
CA LYS A 35 15.58 1.59 -10.42
C LYS A 35 14.49 2.62 -10.19
N ILE A 36 14.16 3.41 -11.22
CA ILE A 36 13.06 4.37 -11.15
C ILE A 36 11.78 3.55 -11.03
N VAL A 37 11.15 3.61 -9.85
CA VAL A 37 9.89 2.90 -9.62
C VAL A 37 8.76 3.70 -10.26
N LYS A 38 8.00 3.03 -11.13
CA LYS A 38 6.84 3.64 -11.78
C LYS A 38 5.73 3.82 -10.74
N PRO A 39 5.05 4.98 -10.70
CA PRO A 39 3.85 5.17 -9.89
C PRO A 39 2.79 4.13 -10.25
N LEU A 40 2.07 3.61 -9.26
CA LEU A 40 0.98 2.64 -9.48
C LEU A 40 -0.26 3.24 -10.13
N GLY A 41 -0.43 4.57 -10.05
CA GLY A 41 -1.59 5.27 -10.63
C GLY A 41 -2.90 5.05 -9.86
N ILE A 42 -2.84 4.53 -8.62
CA ILE A 42 -4.00 4.31 -7.77
C ILE A 42 -3.67 4.69 -6.32
N CYS A 43 -4.62 5.34 -5.64
CA CYS A 43 -4.49 5.74 -4.25
C CYS A 43 -4.58 4.53 -3.32
N SER A 44 -3.58 4.36 -2.46
CA SER A 44 -3.48 3.23 -1.53
C SER A 44 -4.54 3.25 -0.40
N PHE A 45 -5.28 4.36 -0.25
CA PHE A 45 -6.27 4.55 0.81
C PHE A 45 -7.72 4.42 0.33
N CYS A 46 -8.07 5.07 -0.79
CA CYS A 46 -9.43 5.06 -1.32
C CYS A 46 -9.60 4.21 -2.57
N MET A 47 -8.52 3.65 -3.14
CA MET A 47 -8.52 2.88 -4.40
C MET A 47 -8.98 3.68 -5.63
N GLY A 48 -9.04 5.01 -5.54
CA GLY A 48 -9.32 5.89 -6.67
C GLY A 48 -8.05 6.33 -7.41
N ASP A 49 -8.21 6.78 -8.64
CA ASP A 49 -7.16 7.34 -9.51
C ASP A 49 -7.09 8.89 -9.40
N GLU A 50 -6.39 9.56 -10.31
CA GLU A 50 -6.24 11.02 -10.31
C GLU A 50 -7.56 11.78 -10.56
N ASP A 51 -8.51 11.16 -11.26
CA ASP A 51 -9.81 11.77 -11.54
C ASP A 51 -10.79 11.65 -10.35
N LYS A 52 -10.51 10.77 -9.37
CA LYS A 52 -11.43 10.48 -8.27
C LYS A 52 -10.71 10.19 -6.95
N ASN A 53 -10.75 11.18 -6.06
CA ASN A 53 -10.44 10.97 -4.64
C ASN A 53 -11.61 10.32 -3.87
N ALA A 54 -11.46 10.19 -2.54
CA ALA A 54 -12.47 9.61 -1.66
C ALA A 54 -13.84 10.33 -1.70
N ASN A 55 -13.88 11.59 -2.17
CA ASN A 55 -15.11 12.38 -2.33
C ASN A 55 -15.61 12.40 -3.79
N ASN A 56 -15.06 11.58 -4.68
CA ASN A 56 -15.32 11.57 -6.13
C ASN A 56 -14.99 12.90 -6.83
N VAL A 57 -13.95 13.59 -6.38
CA VAL A 57 -13.43 14.82 -6.99
C VAL A 57 -12.04 14.56 -7.57
N PRO A 58 -11.68 15.14 -8.74
CA PRO A 58 -10.34 15.06 -9.28
C PRO A 58 -9.30 15.67 -8.34
N GLU A 59 -8.21 14.96 -8.10
CA GLU A 59 -7.12 15.40 -7.23
C GLU A 59 -5.81 14.72 -7.61
N ASP A 60 -4.76 15.49 -7.83
CA ASP A 60 -3.42 14.96 -8.11
C ASP A 60 -2.92 14.06 -6.98
N MET A 61 -2.27 12.96 -7.32
CA MET A 61 -1.68 12.05 -6.35
C MET A 61 -0.19 12.31 -6.12
N ILE A 62 0.24 12.05 -4.90
CA ILE A 62 1.66 12.03 -4.53
C ILE A 62 2.16 10.58 -4.64
N SER A 63 3.24 10.35 -5.40
CA SER A 63 3.82 9.02 -5.60
C SER A 63 5.12 8.80 -4.82
N CYS A 64 5.26 7.66 -4.16
CA CYS A 64 6.50 7.30 -3.47
C CYS A 64 7.61 7.01 -4.48
N SER A 65 8.74 7.67 -4.28
CA SER A 65 9.90 7.53 -5.17
C SER A 65 10.66 6.20 -5.06
N GLU A 66 10.36 5.38 -4.05
CA GLU A 66 11.06 4.11 -3.78
C GLU A 66 10.16 2.88 -3.96
N CYS A 67 8.85 2.96 -3.69
CA CYS A 67 7.94 1.82 -3.84
C CYS A 67 6.79 2.04 -4.84
N GLY A 68 6.63 3.27 -5.37
CA GLY A 68 5.60 3.58 -6.38
C GLY A 68 4.17 3.70 -5.85
N ASN A 69 3.93 3.43 -4.55
CA ASN A 69 2.63 3.65 -3.93
C ASN A 69 2.21 5.12 -4.05
N CYS A 70 0.95 5.35 -4.40
CA CYS A 70 0.38 6.68 -4.52
C CYS A 70 -0.66 6.94 -3.44
N GLY A 71 -0.90 8.23 -3.16
CA GLY A 71 -2.01 8.67 -2.32
C GLY A 71 -2.42 10.09 -2.62
N HIS A 72 -3.72 10.37 -2.55
CA HIS A 72 -4.25 11.73 -2.59
C HIS A 72 -3.83 12.49 -1.34
N PRO A 73 -3.44 13.78 -1.45
CA PRO A 73 -3.20 14.62 -0.29
C PRO A 73 -4.35 14.65 0.74
N SER A 74 -5.60 14.66 0.27
CA SER A 74 -6.80 14.61 1.12
C SER A 74 -6.97 13.27 1.87
N CYS A 75 -6.53 12.15 1.25
CA CYS A 75 -6.48 10.83 1.89
C CYS A 75 -5.36 10.74 2.92
N LEU A 76 -4.21 11.35 2.62
CA LEU A 76 -3.04 11.45 3.51
C LEU A 76 -3.21 12.48 4.63
N LYS A 77 -4.28 13.29 4.58
CA LYS A 77 -4.56 14.38 5.54
C LYS A 77 -3.43 15.41 5.59
N TYR A 78 -2.82 15.71 4.44
CA TYR A 78 -1.78 16.73 4.34
C TYR A 78 -2.39 18.13 4.16
N SER A 79 -1.74 19.12 4.77
CA SER A 79 -2.08 20.53 4.57
C SER A 79 -1.46 21.07 3.28
N ASP A 80 -2.05 22.12 2.70
CA ASP A 80 -1.55 22.75 1.47
C ASP A 80 -0.08 23.17 1.58
N LYS A 81 0.31 23.73 2.73
CA LYS A 81 1.69 24.11 3.01
C LYS A 81 2.66 22.92 2.96
N LEU A 82 2.22 21.75 3.42
CA LEU A 82 3.01 20.53 3.34
C LEU A 82 3.06 20.01 1.90
N ILE A 83 1.95 20.02 1.18
CA ILE A 83 1.88 19.61 -0.23
C ILE A 83 2.84 20.44 -1.09
N GLN A 84 2.87 21.75 -0.90
CA GLN A 84 3.82 22.63 -1.60
C GLN A 84 5.28 22.24 -1.34
N LYS A 85 5.64 21.90 -0.10
CA LYS A 85 6.98 21.40 0.21
C LYS A 85 7.25 20.05 -0.43
N ILE A 86 6.29 19.13 -0.40
CA ILE A 86 6.39 17.80 -1.00
C ILE A 86 6.71 17.88 -2.49
N LYS A 87 6.09 18.82 -3.22
CA LYS A 87 6.38 19.05 -4.65
C LYS A 87 7.84 19.44 -4.94
N THR A 88 8.56 19.95 -3.95
CA THR A 88 9.97 20.37 -4.10
C THR A 88 10.99 19.29 -3.70
N ILE A 89 10.54 18.19 -3.10
CA ILE A 89 11.41 17.14 -2.56
C ILE A 89 11.09 15.77 -3.15
N ARG A 90 12.04 14.85 -3.05
CA ARG A 90 11.82 13.44 -3.37
C ARG A 90 11.03 12.78 -2.24
N TRP A 91 9.70 12.77 -2.35
CA TRP A 91 8.82 12.21 -1.33
C TRP A 91 8.97 10.67 -1.17
N GLN A 92 8.82 10.22 0.07
CA GLN A 92 8.82 8.82 0.49
C GLN A 92 7.54 8.57 1.29
N CYS A 93 6.89 7.42 1.07
CA CYS A 93 5.75 7.01 1.91
C CYS A 93 6.21 6.66 3.32
N LEU A 94 5.27 6.49 4.24
CA LEU A 94 5.57 6.20 5.65
C LEU A 94 6.43 4.94 5.80
N ASP A 95 6.14 3.88 5.04
CA ASP A 95 6.91 2.62 5.08
C ASP A 95 8.30 2.72 4.43
N CYS A 96 8.52 3.72 3.59
CA CYS A 96 9.80 3.91 2.88
C CYS A 96 10.63 5.06 3.46
N LYS A 97 10.09 5.79 4.44
CA LYS A 97 10.77 6.93 5.03
C LYS A 97 11.99 6.44 5.79
N ARG A 98 13.15 7.02 5.48
CA ARG A 98 14.42 6.70 6.17
C ARG A 98 15.00 7.94 6.82
N CYS A 99 15.77 7.74 7.89
CA CYS A 99 16.52 8.82 8.49
C CYS A 99 17.54 9.39 7.49
N VAL A 100 17.55 10.71 7.28
CA VAL A 100 18.51 11.33 6.35
C VAL A 100 19.96 11.32 6.86
N VAL A 101 20.17 11.03 8.15
CA VAL A 101 21.50 10.98 8.77
C VAL A 101 22.07 9.56 8.73
N CYS A 102 21.31 8.56 9.18
CA CYS A 102 21.80 7.18 9.26
C CYS A 102 21.23 6.23 8.19
N ASN A 103 20.24 6.65 7.41
CA ASN A 103 19.56 5.86 6.36
C ASN A 103 18.84 4.57 6.84
N GLU A 104 18.66 4.43 8.15
CA GLU A 104 17.88 3.37 8.78
C GLU A 104 16.38 3.70 8.69
N ALA A 105 15.53 2.67 8.57
CA ALA A 105 14.08 2.79 8.77
C ALA A 105 13.77 2.66 10.27
N ASP A 106 12.67 3.24 10.74
CA ASP A 106 12.25 3.05 12.14
C ASP A 106 11.57 1.70 12.33
N ASP A 107 12.35 0.62 12.39
CA ASP A 107 11.89 -0.70 12.80
C ASP A 107 11.70 -0.75 14.34
N SER A 108 10.76 0.02 14.88
CA SER A 108 10.48 -0.02 16.33
C SER A 108 9.65 -1.25 16.67
N VAL A 109 10.30 -2.19 17.38
CA VAL A 109 9.74 -3.39 18.02
C VAL A 109 8.83 -3.05 19.19
#